data_AF-A0A846EA80-F1
#
_entry.id   AF-A0A846EA80-F1
#
_cell.length_a   1.000
_cell.length_b   1.000
_cell.length_c   1.000
_cell.angle_alpha   90.00
_cell.angle_beta   90.00
_cell.angle_gamma   90.00
#
_symmetry.space_group_name_H-M   'P 1'
#
loop_
_entity.id
_entity.type
_entity.pdbx_description
1 polymer ?
#
loop_
_entity_poly.entity_id
_entity_poly.type
_entity_poly.pdbx_seq_one_letter_code
_entity_poly.pdbx_strand_id
1 'polypeptide(L)'
;MQLPDESLTRLRHLDTRNQVIQSRLPQCQSPSQIVQLLQNEDLYTLILVGVQSARNVRKSIWNYITKLSKIQSPINGNDLKKMGYKPGPQFKQILDRLLAATLDGEITTRPTAEAFLAEKFPVN
;
A
#
# COMPACT_ATOMS: atom_id res chain seq x y z
N MET A 1 20.50 9.06 33.80
CA MET A 1 20.86 8.54 32.46
C MET A 1 19.95 9.24 31.45
N GLN A 2 20.49 10.04 30.53
CA GLN A 2 19.72 10.61 29.42
C GLN A 2 19.81 9.66 28.22
N LEU A 3 18.70 9.50 27.51
CA LEU A 3 18.66 8.72 26.27
C LEU A 3 19.50 9.42 25.19
N PRO A 4 20.23 8.67 24.34
CA PRO A 4 20.94 9.25 23.19
C PRO A 4 19.98 9.99 22.25
N ASP A 5 20.44 11.07 21.61
CA ASP A 5 19.63 11.90 20.71
C ASP A 5 19.00 11.12 19.53
N GLU A 6 19.70 10.09 19.04
CA GLU A 6 19.16 9.18 18.02
C GLU A 6 17.93 8.40 18.51
N SER A 7 17.97 7.93 19.77
CA SER A 7 16.86 7.20 20.37
C SER A 7 15.64 8.10 20.54
N LEU A 8 15.85 9.35 20.96
CA LEU A 8 14.78 10.35 21.07
C LEU A 8 14.17 10.67 19.70
N THR A 9 14.99 10.82 18.67
CA THR A 9 14.53 11.08 17.30
C THR A 9 13.68 9.94 16.76
N ARG A 10 14.13 8.69 16.94
CA ARG A 10 13.36 7.49 16.55
C ARG A 10 12.02 7.41 17.29
N LEU A 11 12.00 7.70 18.60
CA LEU A 11 10.78 7.70 19.41
C LEU A 11 9.79 8.78 18.95
N ARG A 12 10.24 10.00 18.64
CA ARG A 12 9.36 11.06 18.10
C ARG A 12 8.76 10.69 16.75
N HIS A 13 9.56 10.09 15.89
CA HIS A 13 9.09 9.64 14.58
C HIS A 13 8.02 8.54 14.75
N LEU A 14 8.27 7.57 15.64
CA LEU A 14 7.31 6.52 15.98
C LEU A 14 5.99 7.11 16.51
N ASP A 15 6.05 8.07 17.44
CA ASP A 15 4.85 8.71 18.00
C ASP A 15 4.02 9.41 16.92
N THR A 16 4.68 10.17 16.04
CA THR A 16 4.01 10.85 14.91
C THR A 16 3.34 9.84 13.97
N ARG A 17 4.05 8.76 13.59
CA ARG A 17 3.49 7.71 12.73
C ARG A 17 2.34 6.98 13.41
N ASN A 18 2.46 6.69 14.70
CA ASN A 18 1.43 6.05 15.50
C ASN A 18 0.13 6.87 15.48
N GLN A 19 0.21 8.18 15.74
CA GLN A 19 -0.96 9.07 15.69
C GLN A 19 -1.61 9.11 14.29
N VAL A 20 -0.82 9.16 13.22
CA VAL A 20 -1.34 9.14 11.84
C VAL A 20 -2.03 7.82 11.52
N ILE A 21 -1.43 6.69 11.87
CA ILE A 21 -2.01 5.36 11.60
C ILE A 21 -3.29 5.18 12.42
N GLN A 22 -3.29 5.53 13.70
CA GLN A 22 -4.48 5.39 14.55
C GLN A 22 -5.64 6.29 14.09
N SER A 23 -5.36 7.49 13.59
CA SER A 23 -6.40 8.41 13.11
C SER A 23 -6.95 8.02 11.74
N ARG A 24 -6.08 7.63 10.79
CA ARG A 24 -6.47 7.39 9.40
C ARG A 24 -6.90 5.96 9.11
N LEU A 25 -6.29 4.95 9.74
CA LEU A 25 -6.57 3.55 9.42
C LEU A 25 -8.05 3.16 9.64
N PRO A 26 -8.75 3.64 10.70
CA PRO A 26 -10.19 3.40 10.86
C PRO A 26 -11.08 4.06 9.81
N GLN A 27 -10.56 5.08 9.11
CA GLN A 27 -11.28 5.81 8.06
C GLN A 27 -11.12 5.16 6.68
N CYS A 28 -10.18 4.22 6.53
CA CYS A 28 -9.99 3.49 5.28
C CYS A 28 -11.22 2.62 4.97
N GLN A 29 -11.81 2.84 3.80
CA GLN A 29 -13.01 2.14 3.31
C GLN A 29 -12.66 1.01 2.35
N SER A 30 -11.42 0.94 1.86
CA SER A 30 -10.97 -0.09 0.91
C SER A 30 -9.59 -0.67 1.27
N PRO A 31 -9.28 -1.91 0.84
CA PRO A 31 -7.94 -2.49 0.98
C PRO A 31 -6.83 -1.65 0.34
N SER A 32 -7.09 -1.02 -0.82
CA SER A 32 -6.12 -0.14 -1.48
C SER A 32 -5.73 1.05 -0.62
N GLN A 33 -6.68 1.67 0.11
CA GLN A 33 -6.40 2.76 1.03
C GLN A 33 -5.54 2.31 2.22
N ILE A 34 -5.77 1.09 2.73
CA ILE A 34 -4.94 0.52 3.80
C ILE A 34 -3.51 0.32 3.31
N VAL A 35 -3.33 -0.28 2.13
CA VAL A 35 -2.00 -0.47 1.54
C VAL A 35 -1.33 0.88 1.29
N GLN A 36 -2.04 1.86 0.73
CA GLN A 36 -1.50 3.18 0.47
C GLN A 36 -1.00 3.88 1.74
N LEU A 37 -1.71 3.72 2.86
CA LEU A 37 -1.34 4.29 4.15
C LEU A 37 -0.12 3.60 4.76
N LEU A 38 -0.02 2.27 4.65
CA LEU A 38 0.96 1.46 5.38
C LEU A 38 2.20 1.06 4.56
N GLN A 39 2.19 1.18 3.23
CA GLN A 39 3.28 0.73 2.35
C GLN A 39 4.63 1.42 2.57
N ASN A 40 4.62 2.62 3.15
CA ASN A 40 5.84 3.39 3.42
C ASN A 40 6.40 3.15 4.82
N GLU A 41 5.74 2.33 5.65
CA GLU A 41 6.23 1.97 6.98
C GLU A 41 7.08 0.71 6.92
N ASP A 42 8.13 0.68 7.73
CA ASP A 42 8.88 -0.55 7.97
C ASP A 42 8.10 -1.51 8.88
N LEU A 43 8.47 -2.79 8.81
CA LEU A 43 7.80 -3.86 9.55
C LEU A 43 7.84 -3.64 11.07
N TYR A 44 8.94 -3.13 11.63
CA TYR A 44 9.07 -2.94 13.08
C TYR A 44 8.13 -1.84 13.58
N THR A 45 8.04 -0.73 12.84
CA THR A 45 7.08 0.35 13.11
C THR A 45 5.65 -0.18 13.11
N LEU A 46 5.27 -0.96 12.10
CA LEU A 46 3.91 -1.54 12.03
C LEU A 46 3.62 -2.49 13.20
N ILE A 47 4.57 -3.33 13.60
CA ILE A 47 4.41 -4.24 14.75
C ILE A 47 4.22 -3.45 16.05
N LEU A 48 5.07 -2.45 16.30
CA LEU A 48 5.01 -1.63 17.51
C LEU A 48 3.67 -0.89 17.61
N VAL A 49 3.26 -0.22 16.53
CA VAL A 49 1.96 0.46 16.45
C VAL A 49 0.82 -0.53 16.66
N GLY A 50 0.87 -1.71 16.01
CA GLY A 50 -0.16 -2.74 16.13
C GLY A 50 -0.35 -3.27 17.56
N VAL A 51 0.73 -3.48 18.30
CA VAL A 51 0.69 -3.95 19.70
C VAL A 51 0.02 -2.93 20.62
N GLN A 52 0.30 -1.63 20.41
CA GLN A 52 -0.22 -0.53 21.25
C GLN A 52 -1.63 -0.08 20.87
N SER A 53 -2.14 -0.50 19.71
CA SER A 53 -3.41 -0.02 19.15
C SER A 53 -4.64 -0.80 19.64
N ALA A 54 -5.82 -0.21 19.45
CA ALA A 54 -7.10 -0.88 19.64
C ALA A 54 -7.25 -2.12 18.71
N ARG A 55 -8.16 -3.05 19.07
CA ARG A 55 -8.31 -4.35 18.39
C ARG A 55 -8.61 -4.22 16.89
N ASN A 56 -9.42 -3.24 16.49
CA ASN A 56 -9.75 -2.97 15.08
C ASN A 56 -8.52 -2.54 14.28
N VAL A 57 -7.77 -1.54 14.77
CA VAL A 57 -6.53 -1.06 14.14
C VAL A 57 -5.49 -2.18 14.08
N ARG A 58 -5.28 -2.90 15.18
CA ARG A 58 -4.37 -4.06 15.23
C ARG A 58 -4.74 -5.14 14.21
N LYS A 59 -6.04 -5.46 14.06
CA LYS A 59 -6.52 -6.44 13.08
C LYS A 59 -6.22 -5.97 11.64
N SER A 60 -6.43 -4.69 11.33
CA SER A 60 -6.14 -4.12 10.01
C SER A 60 -4.64 -4.14 9.69
N ILE A 61 -3.79 -3.79 10.65
CA ILE A 61 -2.32 -3.87 10.50
C ILE A 61 -1.89 -5.32 10.24
N TRP A 62 -2.40 -6.28 11.01
CA TRP A 62 -2.06 -7.69 10.77
C TRP A 62 -2.57 -8.21 9.43
N ASN A 63 -3.76 -7.79 9.00
CA ASN A 63 -4.28 -8.13 7.68
C ASN A 63 -3.38 -7.57 6.57
N TYR A 64 -2.89 -6.34 6.73
CA TYR A 64 -1.92 -5.76 5.81
C TYR A 64 -0.63 -6.58 5.74
N ILE A 65 0.03 -6.81 6.88
CA ILE A 65 1.31 -7.52 6.96
C ILE A 65 1.22 -8.95 6.38
N THR A 66 0.14 -9.67 6.71
CA THR A 66 0.04 -11.10 6.40
C THR A 66 -0.55 -11.39 5.03
N LYS A 67 -1.39 -10.47 4.50
CA LYS A 67 -2.16 -10.68 3.26
C LYS A 67 -1.97 -9.53 2.26
N LEU A 68 -2.41 -8.31 2.58
CA LEU A 68 -2.53 -7.25 1.56
C LEU A 68 -1.19 -6.85 0.96
N SER A 69 -0.12 -6.82 1.75
CA SER A 69 1.25 -6.50 1.28
C SER A 69 1.80 -7.51 0.27
N LYS A 70 1.20 -8.70 0.18
CA LYS A 70 1.61 -9.79 -0.72
C LYS A 70 0.82 -9.83 -2.01
N ILE A 71 -0.25 -9.04 -2.12
CA ILE A 71 -1.08 -8.98 -3.32
C ILE A 71 -0.32 -8.24 -4.42
N GLN A 72 -0.32 -8.80 -5.62
CA GLN A 72 0.25 -8.21 -6.82
C GLN A 72 -0.81 -8.14 -7.92
N SER A 73 -0.73 -7.09 -8.75
CA SER A 73 -1.55 -6.98 -9.96
C SER A 73 -1.25 -8.14 -10.92
N PRO A 74 -2.24 -8.67 -11.66
CA PRO A 74 -2.03 -9.66 -12.73
C PRO A 74 -1.11 -9.19 -13.86
N ILE A 75 -0.92 -7.87 -14.00
CA ILE A 75 -0.04 -7.24 -14.98
C ILE A 75 1.04 -6.46 -14.22
N ASN A 76 2.30 -6.73 -14.54
CA ASN A 76 3.46 -6.02 -13.99
C ASN A 76 4.11 -5.09 -15.03
N GLY A 77 5.18 -4.40 -14.63
CA GLY A 77 5.87 -3.46 -15.52
C GLY A 77 6.47 -4.09 -16.79
N ASN A 78 6.87 -5.36 -16.76
CA ASN A 78 7.38 -6.04 -17.96
C ASN A 78 6.25 -6.36 -18.93
N ASP A 79 5.07 -6.70 -18.42
CA ASP A 79 3.87 -6.88 -19.25
C ASP A 79 3.48 -5.56 -19.93
N LEU A 80 3.46 -4.44 -19.20
CA LEU A 80 3.19 -3.12 -19.78
C LEU A 80 4.14 -2.80 -20.94
N LYS A 81 5.43 -3.08 -20.79
CA LYS A 81 6.41 -2.88 -21.89
C LYS A 81 6.05 -3.72 -23.13
N LYS A 82 5.69 -5.00 -22.92
CA LYS A 82 5.28 -5.91 -24.02
C LYS A 82 3.99 -5.46 -24.69
N MET A 83 3.11 -4.79 -23.96
CA MET A 83 1.85 -4.23 -24.46
C MET A 83 2.02 -2.87 -25.18
N GLY A 84 3.24 -2.36 -25.32
CA GLY A 84 3.53 -1.13 -26.05
C GLY A 84 3.58 0.15 -25.20
N TYR A 85 3.41 0.06 -23.88
CA TYR A 85 3.55 1.22 -23.00
C TYR A 85 5.02 1.65 -22.90
N LYS A 86 5.26 2.96 -22.99
CA LYS A 86 6.61 3.54 -22.86
C LYS A 86 6.96 3.78 -21.38
N PRO A 87 8.12 3.30 -20.89
CA PRO A 87 8.57 3.58 -19.53
C PRO A 87 8.65 5.09 -19.25
N GLY A 88 8.13 5.52 -18.10
CA GLY A 88 8.12 6.94 -17.70
C GLY A 88 7.28 7.20 -16.44
N PRO A 89 7.01 8.47 -16.09
CA PRO A 89 6.21 8.81 -14.90
C PRO A 89 4.81 8.16 -14.89
N GLN A 90 4.21 8.00 -16.07
CA GLN A 90 2.91 7.35 -16.22
C GLN A 90 2.93 5.85 -15.89
N PHE A 91 4.08 5.17 -16.02
CA PHE A 91 4.20 3.76 -15.69
C PHE A 91 3.87 3.47 -14.24
N LYS A 92 4.39 4.31 -13.34
CA LYS A 92 4.10 4.20 -11.90
C LYS A 92 2.61 4.41 -11.64
N GLN A 93 2.00 5.42 -12.27
CA GLN A 93 0.57 5.69 -12.13
C GLN A 93 -0.29 4.50 -12.58
N ILE A 94 0.06 3.87 -13.71
CA ILE A 94 -0.65 2.69 -14.22
C ILE A 94 -0.50 1.51 -13.25
N LEU A 95 0.71 1.22 -12.78
CA LEU A 95 0.97 0.13 -11.84
C LEU A 95 0.28 0.34 -10.50
N ASP A 96 0.32 1.57 -9.96
CA ASP A 96 -0.38 1.93 -8.73
C ASP A 96 -1.90 1.76 -8.89
N ARG A 97 -2.45 2.12 -10.07
CA ARG A 97 -3.88 1.98 -10.33
C ARG A 97 -4.32 0.53 -10.53
N LEU A 98 -3.51 -0.26 -11.24
CA LEU A 98 -3.73 -1.70 -11.38
C LEU A 98 -3.69 -2.41 -10.03
N LEU A 99 -2.71 -2.08 -9.18
CA LEU A 99 -2.61 -2.65 -7.84
C LEU A 99 -3.80 -2.25 -6.98
N ALA A 100 -4.22 -0.97 -7.00
CA ALA A 100 -5.38 -0.50 -6.25
C ALA A 100 -6.67 -1.24 -6.67
N ALA A 101 -6.94 -1.32 -7.97
CA ALA A 101 -8.09 -2.04 -8.51
C ALA A 101 -8.03 -3.56 -8.20
N THR A 102 -6.83 -4.14 -8.14
CA THR A 102 -6.66 -5.55 -7.73
C THR A 102 -6.95 -5.73 -6.24
N LEU A 103 -6.42 -4.85 -5.38
CA LEU A 103 -6.65 -4.88 -3.94
C LEU A 103 -8.13 -4.70 -3.58
N ASP A 104 -8.83 -3.86 -4.34
CA ASP A 104 -10.25 -3.56 -4.14
C ASP A 104 -11.17 -4.59 -4.82
N GLY A 105 -10.61 -5.57 -5.53
CA GLY A 105 -11.34 -6.69 -6.14
C GLY A 105 -12.00 -6.38 -7.49
N GLU A 106 -11.75 -5.20 -8.07
CA GLU A 106 -12.20 -4.83 -9.41
C GLU A 106 -11.47 -5.63 -10.50
N ILE A 107 -10.19 -5.93 -10.26
CA ILE A 107 -9.35 -6.76 -11.13
C ILE A 107 -9.00 -8.05 -10.39
N THR A 108 -9.34 -9.19 -10.99
CA THR A 108 -9.04 -10.51 -10.40
C THR A 108 -8.21 -11.39 -11.32
N THR A 109 -8.14 -11.05 -12.59
CA THR A 109 -7.52 -11.88 -13.63
C THR A 109 -6.77 -11.03 -14.65
N ARG A 110 -5.91 -11.67 -15.43
CA ARG A 110 -5.19 -10.98 -16.51
C ARG A 110 -6.14 -10.34 -17.56
N PRO A 111 -7.20 -11.03 -18.05
CA PRO A 111 -8.14 -10.41 -19.00
C PRO A 111 -8.86 -9.18 -18.43
N THR A 112 -9.25 -9.20 -17.14
CA THR A 112 -9.88 -8.02 -16.51
C THR A 112 -8.89 -6.86 -16.36
N ALA A 113 -7.62 -7.15 -16.09
CA ALA A 113 -6.56 -6.15 -16.08
C ALA A 113 -6.30 -5.54 -17.48
N GLU A 114 -6.30 -6.36 -18.53
CA GLU A 114 -6.14 -5.90 -19.92
C GLU A 114 -7.31 -5.00 -20.35
N ALA A 115 -8.55 -5.38 -20.01
CA ALA A 115 -9.74 -4.56 -20.28
C ALA A 115 -9.67 -3.21 -19.53
N PHE A 116 -9.28 -3.22 -18.25
CA PHE A 116 -9.08 -2.03 -17.45
C PHE A 116 -8.05 -1.07 -18.09
N LEU A 117 -6.95 -1.62 -18.59
CA LEU A 117 -5.91 -0.84 -19.29
C LEU A 117 -6.42 -0.23 -20.60
N ALA A 118 -7.15 -1.01 -21.41
CA ALA A 118 -7.70 -0.52 -22.67
C ALA A 118 -8.70 0.64 -22.45
N GLU A 119 -9.50 0.58 -21.38
CA GLU A 119 -10.47 1.63 -21.04
C GLU A 119 -9.81 2.88 -20.44
N LYS A 120 -8.90 2.71 -19.49
CA LYS A 120 -8.37 3.82 -18.68
C LYS A 120 -7.06 4.40 -19.17
N PHE A 121 -6.26 3.62 -19.91
CA PHE A 121 -4.91 4.00 -20.35
C PHE A 121 -4.64 3.56 -21.81
N PRO A 122 -5.46 4.00 -22.79
CA PRO A 122 -5.26 3.60 -24.18
C PRO A 122 -3.85 4.00 -24.67
N VAL A 123 -3.19 3.08 -25.37
CA VAL A 123 -1.90 3.33 -26.01
C VAL A 123 -2.17 4.04 -27.34
N ASN A 124 -1.67 5.27 -27.47
CA ASN A 124 -1.68 6.03 -28.74
C ASN A 124 -0.52 5.62 -29.65
#